data_AF-A0A0D0DBT2-F1
#
_entry.id   AF-A0A0D0DBT2-F1
#
_cell.length_a   1.000
_cell.length_b   1.000
_cell.length_c   1.000
_cell.angle_alpha   90.00
_cell.angle_beta   90.00
_cell.angle_gamma   90.00
#
_symmetry.space_group_name_H-M   'P 1'
#
loop_
_entity.id
_entity.type
_entity.pdbx_description
1 polymer ?
#
loop_
_entity_poly.entity_id
_entity_poly.type
_entity_poly.pdbx_seq_one_letter_code
_entity_poly.pdbx_strand_id
1 'polypeptide(L)'
;ITFISSILDANPTLYLDEIQNQLLETRDVEVSLATLSNAVCRLQLSHKQLSKTASERNKLLRATWQAEYGDIPMVYFVWIDESSVDDKTNQCTDG
;
A
#
# COMPACT_ATOMS: atom_id res chain seq x y z
N ILE A 1 -23.12 -3.01 4.07
CA ILE A 1 -22.35 -3.35 2.84
C ILE A 1 -22.08 -2.11 2.00
N THR A 2 -23.11 -1.32 1.65
CA THR A 2 -22.97 -0.07 0.85
C THR A 2 -21.95 0.92 1.42
N PHE A 3 -21.91 1.11 2.74
CA PHE A 3 -20.95 2.01 3.40
C PHE A 3 -19.48 1.58 3.24
N ILE A 4 -19.20 0.28 3.37
CA ILE A 4 -17.84 -0.27 3.19
C ILE A 4 -17.40 -0.09 1.73
N SER A 5 -18.31 -0.31 0.77
CA SER A 5 -18.04 -0.06 -0.65
C SER A 5 -17.72 1.42 -0.89
N SER A 6 -18.52 2.36 -0.37
CA SER A 6 -18.28 3.79 -0.58
C SER A 6 -16.96 4.29 0.01
N ILE A 7 -16.54 3.73 1.15
CA ILE A 7 -15.25 4.04 1.77
C ILE A 7 -14.09 3.53 0.91
N LEU A 8 -14.20 2.29 0.40
CA LEU A 8 -13.19 1.68 -0.46
C LEU A 8 -13.14 2.31 -1.86
N ASP A 9 -14.25 2.86 -2.35
CA ASP A 9 -14.30 3.63 -3.59
C ASP A 9 -13.64 5.01 -3.43
N ALA A 10 -13.87 5.67 -2.29
CA ALA A 10 -13.24 6.96 -1.97
C ALA A 10 -11.74 6.82 -1.67
N ASN A 11 -11.35 5.74 -0.99
CA ASN A 11 -9.96 5.47 -0.64
C ASN A 11 -9.66 3.95 -0.74
N PRO A 12 -9.13 3.50 -1.89
CA PRO A 12 -8.87 2.09 -2.13
C PRO A 12 -7.64 1.55 -1.40
N THR A 13 -6.90 2.39 -0.67
CA THR A 13 -5.68 2.00 0.07
C THR A 13 -5.91 1.69 1.53
N LEU A 14 -7.17 1.74 2.00
CA LEU A 14 -7.47 1.54 3.42
C LEU A 14 -7.26 0.08 3.85
N TYR A 15 -6.62 -0.08 5.00
CA TYR A 15 -6.48 -1.36 5.69
C TYR A 15 -7.76 -1.74 6.44
N LEU A 16 -7.90 -3.02 6.81
CA LEU A 16 -9.11 -3.53 7.47
C LEU A 16 -9.38 -2.90 8.85
N ASP A 17 -8.32 -2.58 9.59
CA ASP A 17 -8.36 -1.86 10.86
C ASP A 17 -8.71 -0.38 10.68
N GLU A 18 -8.27 0.26 9.60
CA GLU A 18 -8.70 1.63 9.27
C GLU A 18 -10.19 1.68 8.93
N ILE A 19 -10.72 0.67 8.22
CA ILE A 19 -12.16 0.54 7.95
C ILE A 19 -12.93 0.29 9.25
N GLN A 20 -12.37 -0.49 10.17
CA GLN A 20 -12.96 -0.73 11.50
C GLN A 20 -13.07 0.58 12.29
N ASN A 21 -12.00 1.38 12.32
CA ASN A 21 -11.99 2.67 13.02
C ASN A 21 -13.00 3.64 12.41
N GLN A 22 -13.10 3.73 11.07
CA GLN A 22 -14.10 4.59 10.44
C GLN A 22 -15.54 4.18 10.72
N LEU A 23 -15.81 2.87 10.82
CA LEU A 23 -17.12 2.36 11.22
C LEU A 23 -17.47 2.72 12.65
N LEU A 24 -16.50 2.65 13.55
CA LEU A 24 -16.66 3.07 14.94
C LEU A 24 -16.89 4.58 15.02
N GLU A 25 -16.06 5.40 14.38
CA GLU A 25 -16.16 6.87 14.44
C GLU A 25 -17.42 7.42 13.75
N THR A 26 -17.81 6.86 12.61
CA THR A 26 -18.90 7.42 11.79
C THR A 26 -20.27 6.85 12.16
N ARG A 27 -20.32 5.60 12.62
CA ARG A 27 -21.56 4.85 12.82
C ARG A 27 -21.70 4.25 14.23
N ASP A 28 -20.68 4.37 15.08
CA ASP A 28 -20.62 3.73 16.40
C ASP A 28 -20.83 2.22 16.33
N VAL A 29 -20.34 1.60 15.24
CA VAL A 29 -20.45 0.15 15.02
C VAL A 29 -19.08 -0.49 15.16
N GLU A 30 -18.91 -1.25 16.23
CA GLU A 30 -17.75 -2.10 16.41
C GLU A 30 -17.93 -3.41 15.64
N VAL A 31 -17.06 -3.66 14.67
CA VAL A 31 -17.08 -4.87 13.83
C VAL A 31 -15.73 -5.56 13.96
N SER A 32 -15.71 -6.88 14.15
CA SER A 32 -14.44 -7.61 14.19
C SER A 32 -13.73 -7.59 12.82
N LEU A 33 -12.39 -7.63 12.81
CA LEU A 33 -11.59 -7.74 11.59
C LEU A 33 -11.98 -8.97 10.75
N ALA A 34 -12.34 -10.08 11.40
CA ALA A 34 -12.80 -11.29 10.70
C ALA A 34 -14.14 -11.06 9.98
N THR A 35 -15.06 -10.34 10.60
CA THR A 35 -16.35 -9.95 10.00
C THR A 35 -16.14 -9.00 8.82
N LEU A 36 -15.21 -8.04 8.93
CA LEU A 36 -14.84 -7.14 7.84
C LEU A 36 -14.18 -7.87 6.67
N SER A 37 -13.23 -8.76 6.95
CA SER A 37 -12.59 -9.62 5.95
C SER A 37 -13.63 -10.43 5.17
N ASN A 38 -14.57 -11.08 5.88
CA ASN A 38 -15.66 -11.81 5.25
C ASN A 38 -16.57 -10.88 4.41
N ALA A 39 -16.87 -9.67 4.87
CA ALA A 39 -17.69 -8.72 4.14
C ALA A 39 -17.02 -8.23 2.85
N VAL A 40 -15.71 -7.95 2.88
CA VAL A 40 -14.90 -7.55 1.72
C VAL A 40 -14.77 -8.71 0.72
N CYS A 41 -14.54 -9.93 1.21
CA CYS A 41 -14.53 -11.13 0.36
C CYS A 41 -15.88 -11.36 -0.33
N ARG A 42 -17.00 -11.17 0.38
CA ARG A 42 -18.35 -11.28 -0.21
C ARG A 42 -18.64 -10.20 -1.25
N LEU A 43 -17.98 -9.05 -1.15
CA LEU A 43 -18.04 -7.97 -2.15
C LEU A 43 -17.19 -8.26 -3.41
N GLN A 44 -16.52 -9.42 -3.50
CA GLN A 44 -15.57 -9.74 -4.58
C GLN A 44 -14.44 -8.72 -4.74
N LEU A 45 -14.20 -7.91 -3.70
CA LEU A 45 -13.06 -7.02 -3.62
C LEU A 45 -11.87 -7.88 -3.19
N SER A 46 -11.34 -8.65 -4.14
CA SER A 46 -10.10 -9.39 -3.92
C SER A 46 -8.98 -8.36 -3.71
N HIS A 47 -8.06 -8.70 -2.80
CA HIS A 47 -6.91 -7.89 -2.40
C HIS A 47 -6.39 -7.09 -3.59
N LYS A 48 -6.61 -5.76 -3.59
CA LYS A 48 -5.98 -4.90 -4.58
C LYS A 48 -4.49 -5.05 -4.35
N GLN A 49 -3.78 -5.58 -5.35
CA GLN A 49 -2.36 -5.34 -5.52
C GLN A 49 -2.23 -3.82 -5.73
N LEU A 50 -2.19 -3.11 -4.60
CA LEU A 50 -1.86 -1.70 -4.59
C LEU A 50 -0.40 -1.66 -5.00
N SER A 51 -0.17 -1.41 -6.29
CA SER A 51 1.08 -0.82 -6.70
C SER A 51 1.12 0.53 -5.99
N LYS A 52 1.72 0.56 -4.79
CA LYS A 52 2.19 1.78 -4.15
C LYS A 52 3.23 2.34 -5.09
N THR A 53 2.75 3.01 -6.13
CA THR A 53 3.59 3.78 -7.02
C THR A 53 4.17 4.81 -6.08
N ALA A 54 5.45 4.68 -5.74
CA ALA A 54 6.11 5.62 -4.84
C ALA A 54 5.70 7.02 -5.29
N SER A 55 5.12 7.83 -4.38
CA SER A 55 4.67 9.19 -4.72
C SER A 55 5.84 10.03 -5.26
N GLU A 56 7.06 9.59 -5.00
CA GLU A 56 8.34 10.09 -5.50
C GLU A 56 8.58 9.85 -7.00
N ARG A 57 7.79 8.99 -7.67
CA ARG A 57 7.89 8.78 -9.13
C ARG A 57 7.21 9.91 -9.89
N ASN A 58 7.95 11.00 -10.09
CA ASN A 58 7.59 12.00 -11.08
C ASN A 58 7.80 11.42 -12.50
N LYS A 59 6.70 11.02 -13.14
CA LYS A 59 6.72 10.41 -14.49
C LYS A 59 7.32 11.34 -15.55
N LEU A 60 7.13 12.65 -15.41
CA LEU A 60 7.65 13.64 -16.36
C LEU A 60 9.17 13.72 -16.23
N LEU A 61 9.71 13.85 -15.02
CA LEU A 61 11.16 13.85 -14.80
C LEU A 61 11.82 12.55 -15.29
N ARG A 62 11.16 11.41 -15.07
CA ARG A 62 11.66 10.12 -15.57
C ARG A 62 11.67 10.05 -17.10
N ALA A 63 10.63 10.57 -17.76
CA ALA A 63 10.55 10.62 -19.21
C ALA A 63 11.61 11.57 -19.81
N THR A 64 11.82 12.73 -19.20
CA THR A 64 12.88 13.67 -19.59
C THR A 64 14.26 13.03 -19.46
N TRP A 65 14.55 12.38 -18.32
CA TRP A 65 15.83 11.70 -18.10
C TRP A 65 16.05 10.56 -19.12
N GLN A 66 15.01 9.76 -19.41
CA GLN A 66 15.08 8.70 -20.42
C GLN A 66 15.30 9.24 -21.83
N ALA A 67 14.74 10.40 -22.18
CA ALA A 67 14.95 11.03 -23.47
C ALA A 67 16.37 11.62 -23.60
N GLU A 68 16.94 12.12 -22.49
CA GLU A 68 18.25 12.77 -22.48
C GLU A 68 19.42 11.78 -22.38
N TYR A 69 19.25 10.66 -21.66
CA TYR A 69 20.34 9.73 -21.34
C TYR A 69 20.06 8.27 -21.74
N GLY A 70 18.91 7.98 -22.35
CA GLY A 70 18.49 6.61 -22.69
C GLY A 70 19.31 5.95 -23.79
N ASP A 71 20.13 6.71 -24.51
CA ASP A 71 21.07 6.24 -25.52
C ASP A 71 22.42 5.80 -24.92
N ILE A 72 22.69 6.11 -23.65
CA ILE A 72 23.92 5.69 -22.97
C ILE A 72 23.89 4.17 -22.71
N PRO A 73 24.90 3.42 -23.19
CA PRO A 73 24.99 1.98 -22.91
C PRO A 73 25.02 1.65 -21.42
N MET A 74 24.25 0.63 -21.02
CA MET A 74 24.14 0.17 -19.63
C MET A 74 25.50 -0.15 -18.99
N VAL A 75 26.48 -0.60 -19.80
CA VAL A 75 27.84 -0.96 -19.35
C VAL A 75 28.62 0.19 -18.73
N TYR A 76 28.19 1.44 -18.93
CA TYR A 76 28.79 2.62 -18.32
C TYR A 76 28.16 3.02 -16.98
N PHE A 77 27.05 2.39 -16.58
CA PHE A 77 26.38 2.70 -15.32
C PHE A 77 26.78 1.74 -14.21
N VAL A 78 27.14 2.30 -13.06
CA VAL A 78 27.30 1.58 -11.78
C VAL A 78 26.27 2.14 -10.82
N TRP A 79 25.42 1.26 -10.27
CA TRP A 79 24.36 1.63 -9.34
C TRP A 79 24.76 1.23 -7.92
N ILE A 80 24.63 2.15 -6.99
CA ILE A 80 24.86 1.92 -5.56
C ILE A 80 23.61 2.41 -4.85
N ASP A 81 23.02 1.56 -4.02
CA ASP A 81 21.86 1.89 -3.19
C ASP A 81 22.10 1.41 -1.76
N GLU A 82 21.66 2.20 -0.79
CA GLU A 82 21.80 1.88 0.63
C GLU A 82 20.53 1.20 1.13
N SER A 83 20.63 -0.08 1.46
CA SER A 83 19.55 -0.79 2.14
C SER A 83 19.75 -0.70 3.65
N SER A 84 18.84 -0.03 4.35
CA SER A 84 18.77 -0.10 5.81
C SER A 84 18.23 -1.47 6.25
N VAL A 85 18.88 -2.10 7.21
CA VAL A 85 18.37 -3.30 7.90
C VAL A 85 17.83 -2.85 9.26
N ASP A 86 16.53 -3.00 9.50
CA ASP A 86 15.93 -2.81 10.83
C ASP A 86 16.01 -4.14 11.60
N ASP A 87 16.95 -4.24 12.54
CA ASP A 87 17.25 -5.46 13.32
C ASP A 87 16.22 -5.76 14.43
N LYS A 88 15.00 -5.22 14.33
CA LYS A 88 13.95 -5.36 15.36
C LYS A 88 13.25 -6.73 15.38
N THR A 89 13.56 -7.63 14.46
CA THR A 89 12.90 -8.95 14.37
C THR A 89 13.58 -10.04 15.22
N ASN A 90 14.73 -9.76 15.86
CA ASN A 90 15.47 -10.76 16.65
C ASN A 90 15.26 -10.66 18.18
N GLN A 91 14.32 -9.85 18.66
CA GLN A 91 13.96 -9.81 20.08
C GLN A 91 12.75 -10.69 20.39
N CYS A 92 12.87 -11.99 20.10
CA CYS A 92 12.09 -12.98 20.82
C CYS A 92 12.82 -13.22 22.14
N THR A 93 12.47 -12.45 23.18
CA THR A 93 12.90 -12.78 24.54
C THR A 93 12.16 -14.04 24.94
N ASP A 94 12.85 -15.18 24.92
CA ASP A 94 12.41 -16.40 25.58
C ASP A 94 12.09 -16.07 27.05
N GLY A 95 10.82 -16.22 27.41
CA GLY A 95 10.30 -16.19 28.78
C GLY A 95 9.92 -17.59 29.23
#